data_AF-A0A8T4FGF9-F1
#
_entry.id   AF-A0A8T4FGF9-F1
#
_cell.length_a   1.000
_cell.length_b   1.000
_cell.length_c   1.000
_cell.angle_alpha   90.00
_cell.angle_beta   90.00
_cell.angle_gamma   90.00
#
_symmetry.space_group_name_H-M   'P 1'
#
loop_
_entity.id
_entity.type
_entity.pdbx_description
1 polymer ?
#
loop_
_entity_poly.entity_id
_entity_poly.type
_entity_poly.pdbx_seq_one_letter_code
_entity_poly.pdbx_strand_id
1 'polypeptide(L)'
;MTHPAAVRIALVAATGLLLTFLTRAAQPPVSFVCEEHPRTPIPSAFPAPRVLGEPGHTNVTSVAFGTVDGHPVAVSTGQEGRTLVWSLPGLTPLPDPGPVTLPARASPVVSIHGRAVRVTADDELHLTDAATGRPAGPRMYLGEDNGVNALQVITLDGHPTAVVNDDGGDENEPGPDPLEFWDLVTGRELPGIDGDFSTVRQARVGGRTVLLTPNNRAGSSAGQEPPAGSVSVWDAQRRTRVALLTGNPPTPRDPGGPARYPYAQVALDTGRLDGRPVALTGGGDNVVRLWDLTTARQIAATEPTGHTDEITGIVTRPGYALTTGWDGRIITWDLATGRRSAIGGDDDPKLGAVIADADGRPTVVTQGNRMSQAWALPSLAGAGPAREIARVDRLDLLGSRPVVLRVSFKGERVRLLDARTGAPIGRTVHTGSHYSESHYRAFVLDGHPALVEVAPVSRVWDLANGRPPRSVRGMSDHLSPLPVTGRFRCATAMLLTRGTALRAWDPRTLRPLTPPMRGHRSPVTQIVYGTLGDRPIAVTSSYDRTIRVWDLTTATEIGPPLSSGRRGLPIALGYAGGHTYLLGGGSDERLRSWTLR
;
A
#
# COMPACT_ATOMS: atom_id res chain seq x y z
N MET A 1 28.27 29.17 -14.48
CA MET A 1 27.89 29.43 -13.07
C MET A 1 26.57 28.71 -12.83
N THR A 2 26.64 27.52 -12.24
CA THR A 2 25.56 26.51 -12.32
C THR A 2 25.30 25.87 -10.95
N HIS A 3 24.14 26.20 -10.39
CA HIS A 3 23.28 25.32 -9.59
C HIS A 3 21.93 25.26 -10.33
N PRO A 4 21.09 24.20 -10.21
CA PRO A 4 21.00 23.28 -9.07
C PRO A 4 20.91 21.77 -9.44
N ALA A 5 21.42 20.91 -8.57
CA ALA A 5 21.13 19.47 -8.58
C ALA A 5 20.48 19.11 -7.24
N ALA A 6 19.17 19.36 -7.14
CA ALA A 6 18.32 18.82 -6.08
C ALA A 6 17.35 17.85 -6.75
N VAL A 7 17.76 16.59 -6.88
CA VAL A 7 16.87 15.49 -7.26
C VAL A 7 15.88 15.32 -6.11
N ARG A 8 14.67 15.87 -6.27
CA ARG A 8 13.55 15.67 -5.35
C ARG A 8 13.11 14.22 -5.49
N ILE A 9 13.42 13.41 -4.48
CA ILE A 9 12.96 12.02 -4.35
C ILE A 9 11.46 12.05 -4.05
N ALA A 10 10.62 11.97 -5.08
CA ALA A 10 9.19 11.71 -4.95
C ALA A 10 9.00 10.19 -4.81
N LEU A 11 8.86 9.70 -3.58
CA LEU A 11 8.64 8.28 -3.27
C LEU A 11 7.18 8.06 -2.85
N VAL A 12 6.62 6.96 -3.34
CA VAL A 12 5.21 6.54 -3.25
C VAL A 12 4.79 6.20 -1.82
N ALA A 13 3.60 6.68 -1.44
CA ALA A 13 2.91 6.44 -0.17
C ALA A 13 2.29 5.03 -0.04
N ALA A 14 3.05 3.97 -0.34
CA ALA A 14 2.56 2.58 -0.22
C ALA A 14 3.07 1.85 1.02
N THR A 15 3.87 2.51 1.87
CA THR A 15 4.26 1.97 3.18
C THR A 15 4.33 3.10 4.18
N GLY A 16 3.64 2.98 5.32
CA GLY A 16 3.69 3.91 6.45
C GLY A 16 5.09 4.26 6.96
N LEU A 17 6.12 3.54 6.50
CA LEU A 17 7.52 3.87 6.73
C LEU A 17 7.92 5.26 6.20
N LEU A 18 7.33 5.76 5.09
CA LEU A 18 7.81 6.99 4.44
C LEU A 18 7.65 8.25 5.33
N LEU A 19 6.60 8.28 6.16
CA LEU A 19 6.34 9.39 7.08
C LEU A 19 7.38 9.52 8.20
N THR A 20 8.03 8.41 8.59
CA THR A 20 9.10 8.43 9.60
C THR A 20 10.35 9.17 9.11
N PHE A 21 10.50 9.41 7.79
CA PHE A 21 11.71 9.98 7.19
C PHE A 21 11.69 11.48 6.95
N LEU A 22 10.51 12.09 6.81
CA LEU A 22 10.40 13.56 6.70
C LEU A 22 10.59 14.27 8.04
N THR A 23 10.64 13.50 9.12
CA THR A 23 10.85 14.00 10.47
C THR A 23 12.19 13.51 10.99
N ARG A 24 13.01 14.40 11.55
CA ARG A 24 14.05 13.94 12.49
C ARG A 24 13.29 13.20 13.58
N ALA A 25 13.61 11.93 13.81
CA ALA A 25 13.05 11.20 14.94
C ALA A 25 13.20 12.10 16.17
N ALA A 26 12.10 12.47 16.80
CA ALA A 26 12.08 13.22 18.06
C ALA A 26 12.59 12.37 19.24
N GLN A 27 13.36 11.31 18.94
CA GLN A 27 14.09 10.60 19.96
C GLN A 27 15.34 11.44 20.24
N PRO A 28 15.62 11.76 21.52
CA PRO A 28 16.82 12.51 21.85
C PRO A 28 18.05 11.80 21.26
N PRO A 29 19.18 12.50 20.99
CA PRO A 29 20.45 11.82 20.84
C PRO A 29 20.70 11.10 22.16
N VAL A 30 20.33 9.84 22.22
CA VAL A 30 20.32 9.17 23.50
C VAL A 30 21.76 8.82 23.82
N SER A 31 22.38 9.63 24.68
CA SER A 31 23.41 9.12 25.57
C SER A 31 22.71 8.13 26.49
N PHE A 32 22.48 6.91 26.00
CA PHE A 32 21.95 5.81 26.78
C PHE A 32 23.03 5.45 27.80
N VAL A 33 22.89 5.92 29.03
CA VAL A 33 23.52 5.26 30.17
C VAL A 33 22.74 3.97 30.36
N CYS A 34 23.38 2.84 30.06
CA CYS A 34 22.74 1.56 30.28
C CYS A 34 22.70 1.26 31.78
N GLU A 35 21.56 1.50 32.41
CA GLU A 35 21.29 1.00 33.75
C GLU A 35 20.56 -0.34 33.63
N GLU A 36 21.15 -1.41 34.18
CA GLU A 36 20.52 -2.74 34.18
C GLU A 36 19.22 -2.77 35.01
N HIS A 37 19.05 -1.79 35.90
CA HIS A 37 17.95 -1.68 36.86
C HIS A 37 17.28 -0.31 36.69
N PRO A 38 16.27 -0.19 35.80
CA PRO A 38 15.59 1.08 35.60
C PRO A 38 14.92 1.56 36.88
N ARG A 39 15.06 2.86 37.17
CA ARG A 39 14.52 3.52 38.36
C ARG A 39 13.07 3.94 38.16
N THR A 40 12.62 4.08 36.91
CA THR A 40 11.22 4.44 36.61
C THR A 40 10.29 3.37 37.18
N PRO A 41 9.36 3.75 38.09
CA PRO A 41 8.38 2.82 38.65
C PRO A 41 7.52 2.18 37.56
N ILE A 42 7.04 0.97 37.81
CA ILE A 42 6.09 0.29 36.92
C ILE A 42 4.68 0.77 37.31
N PRO A 43 3.93 1.43 36.40
CA PRO A 43 2.55 1.82 36.69
C PRO A 43 1.65 0.57 36.74
N SER A 44 0.65 0.60 37.62
CA SER A 44 -0.36 -0.48 37.71
C SER A 44 -1.35 -0.46 36.55
N ALA A 45 -1.58 0.71 35.93
CA ALA A 45 -2.39 0.88 34.73
C ALA A 45 -2.04 2.18 34.01
N PHE A 46 -2.40 2.26 32.72
CA PHE A 46 -2.33 3.49 31.93
C PHE A 46 -3.68 4.21 31.92
N PRO A 47 -3.70 5.55 31.78
CA PRO A 47 -4.94 6.30 31.65
C PRO A 47 -5.74 5.86 30.43
N ALA A 48 -7.06 6.12 30.46
CA ALA A 48 -7.92 5.90 29.31
C ALA A 48 -7.41 6.67 28.07
N PRO A 49 -7.56 6.12 26.85
CA PRO A 49 -7.13 6.82 25.65
C PRO A 49 -7.87 8.13 25.49
N ARG A 50 -7.13 9.17 25.09
CA ARG A 50 -7.75 10.33 24.45
C ARG A 50 -7.97 9.98 22.98
N VAL A 51 -9.23 9.91 22.58
CA VAL A 51 -9.64 9.89 21.17
C VAL A 51 -9.41 11.28 20.61
N LEU A 52 -8.61 11.39 19.55
CA LEU A 52 -8.37 12.66 18.86
C LEU A 52 -9.59 12.94 17.96
N GLY A 53 -10.15 14.15 18.09
CA GLY A 53 -11.31 14.60 17.32
C GLY A 53 -10.90 15.21 15.97
N GLU A 54 -11.89 15.81 15.29
CA GLU A 54 -11.73 16.36 13.94
C GLU A 54 -10.53 17.31 13.77
N PRO A 55 -9.81 17.25 12.63
CA PRO A 55 -10.09 16.40 11.46
C PRO A 55 -9.77 14.91 11.69
N GLY A 56 -10.70 14.02 11.33
CA GLY A 56 -10.53 12.55 11.39
C GLY A 56 -9.91 11.93 10.13
N HIS A 57 -9.69 10.61 10.17
CA HIS A 57 -9.35 9.76 9.04
C HIS A 57 -10.49 8.76 8.83
N THR A 58 -10.77 8.35 7.60
CA THR A 58 -11.75 7.27 7.35
C THR A 58 -11.20 5.96 7.91
N ASN A 59 -9.97 5.58 7.56
CA ASN A 59 -9.26 4.49 8.24
C ASN A 59 -7.84 4.91 8.52
N VAL A 60 -7.33 4.76 9.75
CA VAL A 60 -5.94 5.13 10.03
C VAL A 60 -5.00 4.06 9.49
N THR A 61 -4.26 4.39 8.44
CA THR A 61 -3.35 3.47 7.73
C THR A 61 -1.91 3.54 8.24
N SER A 62 -1.51 4.67 8.83
CA SER A 62 -0.20 4.82 9.46
C SER A 62 -0.19 5.89 10.54
N VAL A 63 0.67 5.69 11.53
CA VAL A 63 0.98 6.70 12.55
C VAL A 63 2.49 6.76 12.77
N ALA A 64 3.00 7.95 13.06
CA ALA A 64 4.40 8.21 13.32
C ALA A 64 4.58 9.40 14.27
N PHE A 65 5.77 9.50 14.85
CA PHE A 65 6.22 10.66 15.62
C PHE A 65 7.47 11.25 14.99
N GLY A 66 7.65 12.55 15.17
CA GLY A 66 8.72 13.28 14.51
C GLY A 66 8.87 14.72 14.99
N THR A 67 9.65 15.52 14.27
CA THR A 67 9.75 16.96 14.48
C THR A 67 9.48 17.75 13.20
N VAL A 68 8.74 18.85 13.31
CA VAL A 68 8.60 19.90 12.27
C VAL A 68 9.22 21.17 12.83
N ASP A 69 10.20 21.75 12.14
CA ASP A 69 10.96 22.94 12.59
C ASP A 69 11.51 22.85 14.01
N GLY A 70 11.89 21.63 14.43
CA GLY A 70 12.40 21.36 15.79
C GLY A 70 11.32 21.17 16.86
N HIS A 71 10.05 21.38 16.53
CA HIS A 71 8.92 21.08 17.42
C HIS A 71 8.47 19.63 17.26
N PRO A 72 8.29 18.87 18.36
CA PRO A 72 7.80 17.51 18.28
C PRO A 72 6.36 17.50 17.73
N VAL A 73 6.09 16.57 16.83
CA VAL A 73 4.79 16.35 16.23
C VAL A 73 4.48 14.86 16.19
N ALA A 74 3.20 14.54 16.13
CA ALA A 74 2.74 13.28 15.61
C ALA A 74 2.21 13.47 14.19
N VAL A 75 2.24 12.40 13.41
CA VAL A 75 1.71 12.39 12.06
C VAL A 75 0.87 11.13 11.89
N SER A 76 -0.28 11.27 11.26
CA SER A 76 -1.14 10.15 10.89
C SER A 76 -1.54 10.26 9.42
N THR A 77 -1.73 9.11 8.79
CA THR A 77 -2.32 9.01 7.45
C THR A 77 -3.54 8.15 7.51
N GLY A 78 -4.51 8.48 6.67
CA GLY A 78 -5.68 7.65 6.48
C GLY A 78 -5.79 7.05 5.09
N GLN A 79 -6.72 6.12 4.94
CA GLN A 79 -7.05 5.45 3.67
C GLN A 79 -7.51 6.44 2.60
N GLU A 80 -8.11 7.56 3.02
CA GLU A 80 -8.47 8.68 2.16
C GLU A 80 -7.24 9.43 1.58
N GLY A 81 -6.02 9.02 1.93
CA GLY A 81 -4.78 9.60 1.44
C GLY A 81 -4.41 10.94 2.08
N ARG A 82 -5.19 11.41 3.07
CA ARG A 82 -4.90 12.63 3.82
C ARG A 82 -3.85 12.33 4.90
N THR A 83 -2.92 13.26 5.04
CA THR A 83 -1.93 13.25 6.12
C THR A 83 -2.26 14.37 7.09
N LEU A 84 -2.36 14.05 8.38
CA LEU A 84 -2.60 15.01 9.44
C LEU A 84 -1.34 15.14 10.31
N VAL A 85 -1.00 16.36 10.67
CA VAL A 85 0.11 16.67 11.58
C VAL A 85 -0.49 17.22 12.88
N TRP A 86 -0.06 16.66 14.00
CA TRP A 86 -0.55 16.99 15.33
C TRP A 86 0.59 17.55 16.16
N SER A 87 0.40 18.71 16.76
CA SER A 87 1.40 19.32 17.63
C SER A 87 1.63 18.48 18.91
N LEU A 88 2.83 18.51 19.47
CA LEU A 88 3.11 17.98 20.80
C LEU A 88 3.72 19.07 21.70
N PRO A 89 3.44 19.05 23.02
CA PRO A 89 2.46 18.18 23.70
C PRO A 89 1.03 18.70 23.49
N GLY A 90 0.06 17.79 23.33
CA GLY A 90 -1.37 18.16 23.28
C GLY A 90 -2.13 17.65 22.07
N LEU A 91 -1.44 17.15 21.03
CA LEU A 91 -2.03 16.52 19.84
C LEU A 91 -3.14 17.39 19.25
N THR A 92 -2.87 18.69 19.11
CA THR A 92 -3.78 19.61 18.40
C THR A 92 -3.44 19.59 16.91
N PRO A 93 -4.43 19.54 16.00
CA PRO A 93 -4.16 19.52 14.57
C PRO A 93 -3.47 20.83 14.17
N LEU A 94 -2.35 20.71 13.47
CA LEU A 94 -1.68 21.83 12.82
C LEU A 94 -2.37 22.11 11.47
N PRO A 95 -2.34 23.36 10.98
CA PRO A 95 -2.81 23.68 9.64
C PRO A 95 -2.13 22.76 8.62
N ASP A 96 -2.91 22.27 7.65
CA ASP A 96 -2.43 21.42 6.57
C ASP A 96 -1.15 22.05 5.96
N PRO A 97 0.01 21.36 6.00
CA PRO A 97 1.26 21.89 5.43
C PRO A 97 1.20 22.08 3.90
N GLY A 98 0.04 21.88 3.29
CA GLY A 98 -0.16 21.84 1.86
C GLY A 98 0.18 20.45 1.35
N PRO A 99 -0.50 19.99 0.28
CA PRO A 99 -0.30 18.65 -0.23
C PRO A 99 1.14 18.47 -0.74
N VAL A 100 1.87 17.49 -0.19
CA VAL A 100 2.82 16.74 -1.01
C VAL A 100 1.96 16.05 -2.06
N THR A 101 1.85 16.66 -3.23
CA THR A 101 1.01 16.16 -4.31
C THR A 101 1.73 14.97 -4.94
N LEU A 102 1.49 13.77 -4.41
CA LEU A 102 1.60 12.57 -5.21
C LEU A 102 0.33 12.49 -6.07
N PRO A 103 0.41 12.08 -7.34
CA PRO A 103 -0.78 11.73 -8.07
C PRO A 103 -1.34 10.46 -7.40
N ALA A 104 -2.31 10.63 -6.50
CA ALA A 104 -3.34 9.63 -6.27
C ALA A 104 -3.91 9.22 -7.64
N ARG A 105 -4.45 7.99 -7.76
CA ARG A 105 -5.27 7.61 -8.93
C ARG A 105 -6.13 8.83 -9.28
N ALA A 106 -5.93 9.42 -10.46
CA ALA A 106 -6.39 10.77 -10.74
C ALA A 106 -7.87 10.90 -10.38
N SER A 107 -8.15 11.52 -9.23
CA SER A 107 -9.51 11.71 -8.75
C SER A 107 -10.22 12.56 -9.81
N PRO A 108 -11.34 12.08 -10.37
CA PRO A 108 -12.02 12.82 -11.42
C PRO A 108 -12.34 14.23 -10.92
N VAL A 109 -11.90 15.22 -11.70
CA VAL A 109 -12.25 16.63 -11.46
C VAL A 109 -13.46 16.93 -12.33
N VAL A 110 -14.55 17.32 -11.68
CA VAL A 110 -15.82 17.66 -12.31
C VAL A 110 -16.20 19.10 -11.99
N SER A 111 -16.93 19.76 -12.88
CA SER A 111 -17.49 21.09 -12.61
C SER A 111 -18.83 20.95 -11.91
N ILE A 112 -18.92 21.38 -10.65
CA ILE A 112 -20.18 21.46 -9.88
C ILE A 112 -20.42 22.93 -9.55
N HIS A 113 -21.55 23.48 -10.02
CA HIS A 113 -21.89 24.91 -9.88
C HIS A 113 -20.77 25.88 -10.32
N GLY A 114 -20.03 25.51 -11.38
CA GLY A 114 -18.92 26.30 -11.91
C GLY A 114 -17.60 26.19 -11.13
N ARG A 115 -17.53 25.32 -10.11
CA ARG A 115 -16.29 25.02 -9.36
C ARG A 115 -15.70 23.69 -9.79
N ALA A 116 -14.38 23.63 -9.88
CA ALA A 116 -13.67 22.37 -10.05
C ALA A 116 -13.69 21.59 -8.73
N VAL A 117 -14.30 20.41 -8.74
CA VAL A 117 -14.46 19.54 -7.58
C VAL A 117 -13.81 18.19 -7.86
N ARG A 118 -12.92 17.76 -6.97
CA ARG A 118 -12.35 16.41 -6.93
C ARG A 118 -13.34 15.47 -6.25
N VAL A 119 -13.55 14.30 -6.85
CA VAL A 119 -14.35 13.22 -6.27
C VAL A 119 -13.43 12.08 -5.88
N THR A 120 -13.46 11.69 -4.61
CA THR A 120 -12.82 10.47 -4.11
C THR A 120 -13.85 9.58 -3.44
N ALA A 121 -13.52 8.30 -3.28
CA ALA A 121 -14.43 7.30 -2.73
C ALA A 121 -13.65 6.37 -1.78
N ASP A 122 -14.22 6.14 -0.61
CA ASP A 122 -13.91 5.08 0.36
C ASP A 122 -15.26 4.53 0.88
N ASP A 123 -15.46 4.42 2.19
CA ASP A 123 -16.77 4.19 2.81
C ASP A 123 -17.77 5.34 2.51
N GLU A 124 -17.28 6.49 2.04
CA GLU A 124 -18.05 7.63 1.56
C GLU A 124 -17.53 8.18 0.23
N LEU A 125 -18.40 8.88 -0.51
CA LEU A 125 -17.96 9.78 -1.58
C LEU A 125 -17.61 11.15 -1.00
N HIS A 126 -16.34 11.54 -1.17
CA HIS A 126 -15.84 12.85 -0.75
C HIS A 126 -15.75 13.80 -1.94
N LEU A 127 -16.45 14.93 -1.81
CA LEU A 127 -16.43 16.03 -2.76
C LEU A 127 -15.56 17.15 -2.21
N THR A 128 -14.42 17.39 -2.85
CA THR A 128 -13.44 18.38 -2.38
C THR A 128 -13.18 19.44 -3.44
N ASP A 129 -13.28 20.72 -3.08
CA ASP A 129 -12.94 21.82 -3.98
C ASP A 129 -11.46 21.70 -4.40
N ALA A 130 -11.22 21.63 -5.71
CA ALA A 130 -9.92 21.28 -6.25
C ALA A 130 -8.84 22.34 -6.00
N ALA A 131 -9.25 23.59 -5.74
CA ALA A 131 -8.35 24.71 -5.47
C ALA A 131 -8.02 24.85 -3.98
N THR A 132 -9.01 24.64 -3.11
CA THR A 132 -8.91 24.93 -1.67
C THR A 132 -8.78 23.70 -0.80
N GLY A 133 -9.08 22.50 -1.31
CA GLY A 133 -9.05 21.26 -0.53
C GLY A 133 -10.19 21.15 0.49
N ARG A 134 -11.20 22.03 0.44
CA ARG A 134 -12.32 22.04 1.38
C ARG A 134 -13.51 21.20 0.87
N PRO A 135 -14.36 20.66 1.75
CA PRO A 135 -15.60 20.00 1.35
C PRO A 135 -16.46 20.90 0.44
N ALA A 136 -16.94 20.33 -0.66
CA ALA A 136 -17.60 21.05 -1.75
C ALA A 136 -18.98 20.49 -2.13
N GLY A 137 -19.50 19.54 -1.37
CA GLY A 137 -20.81 18.94 -1.64
C GLY A 137 -21.31 18.06 -0.49
N PRO A 138 -22.45 17.38 -0.70
CA PRO A 138 -23.04 16.49 0.30
C PRO A 138 -22.14 15.30 0.59
N ARG A 139 -22.23 14.76 1.81
CA ARG A 139 -21.65 13.45 2.14
C ARG A 139 -22.61 12.38 1.61
N MET A 140 -22.08 11.42 0.87
CA MET A 140 -22.83 10.26 0.39
C MET A 140 -22.14 9.02 0.93
N TYR A 141 -22.93 8.17 1.55
CA TYR A 141 -22.45 7.03 2.31
C TYR A 141 -22.56 5.77 1.46
N LEU A 142 -21.44 5.09 1.26
CA LEU A 142 -21.33 3.87 0.45
C LEU A 142 -21.46 2.59 1.30
N GLY A 143 -21.30 2.68 2.63
CA GLY A 143 -21.37 1.54 3.55
C GLY A 143 -20.20 1.53 4.56
N GLU A 144 -20.31 0.76 5.65
CA GLU A 144 -19.19 0.57 6.60
C GLU A 144 -18.19 -0.44 6.01
N ASP A 145 -16.88 -0.18 6.15
CA ASP A 145 -15.81 -1.13 5.80
C ASP A 145 -15.75 -1.52 4.29
N ASN A 146 -16.28 -0.68 3.39
CA ASN A 146 -16.31 -0.90 1.94
C ASN A 146 -15.04 -0.40 1.23
N GLY A 147 -14.29 -1.33 0.64
CA GLY A 147 -13.20 -1.02 -0.30
C GLY A 147 -13.74 -0.65 -1.67
N VAL A 148 -13.61 0.61 -2.09
CA VAL A 148 -13.99 1.02 -3.45
C VAL A 148 -13.00 0.48 -4.49
N ASN A 149 -13.45 -0.54 -5.22
CA ASN A 149 -12.72 -1.16 -6.33
C ASN A 149 -12.53 -0.21 -7.51
N ALA A 150 -13.58 0.52 -7.89
CA ALA A 150 -13.54 1.48 -8.99
C ALA A 150 -14.53 2.65 -8.83
N LEU A 151 -14.10 3.83 -9.28
CA LEU A 151 -14.91 5.05 -9.36
C LEU A 151 -14.83 5.66 -10.76
N GLN A 152 -15.97 5.99 -11.35
CA GLN A 152 -16.09 6.82 -12.55
C GLN A 152 -17.01 8.01 -12.28
N VAL A 153 -16.70 9.18 -12.86
CA VAL A 153 -17.66 10.29 -12.89
C VAL A 153 -18.16 10.46 -14.31
N ILE A 154 -19.46 10.43 -14.47
CA ILE A 154 -20.17 10.56 -15.75
C ILE A 154 -21.15 11.72 -15.69
N THR A 155 -21.76 12.04 -16.82
CA THR A 155 -22.88 12.98 -16.89
C THR A 155 -24.14 12.21 -17.29
N LEU A 156 -25.15 12.23 -16.43
CA LEU A 156 -26.49 11.67 -16.67
C LEU A 156 -27.51 12.78 -16.61
N ASP A 157 -28.30 12.94 -17.66
CA ASP A 157 -29.32 14.02 -17.77
C ASP A 157 -28.79 15.44 -17.44
N GLY A 158 -27.50 15.70 -17.69
CA GLY A 158 -26.85 16.99 -17.39
C GLY A 158 -26.29 17.10 -15.96
N HIS A 159 -26.48 16.09 -15.13
CA HIS A 159 -25.99 16.03 -13.76
C HIS A 159 -24.68 15.22 -13.66
N PRO A 160 -23.68 15.69 -12.91
CA PRO A 160 -22.50 14.90 -12.60
C PRO A 160 -22.87 13.77 -11.64
N THR A 161 -22.54 12.54 -12.04
CA THR A 161 -22.91 11.32 -11.31
C THR A 161 -21.67 10.47 -11.09
N ALA A 162 -21.44 10.05 -9.84
CA ALA A 162 -20.46 9.02 -9.54
C ALA A 162 -21.06 7.64 -9.82
N VAL A 163 -20.27 6.77 -10.44
CA VAL A 163 -20.53 5.34 -10.59
C VAL A 163 -19.48 4.61 -9.79
N VAL A 164 -19.92 3.89 -8.77
CA VAL A 164 -19.07 3.23 -7.79
C VAL A 164 -19.23 1.73 -7.91
N ASN A 165 -18.13 1.02 -7.78
CA ASN A 165 -18.07 -0.41 -7.55
C ASN A 165 -17.19 -0.61 -6.32
N ASP A 166 -17.72 -1.24 -5.29
CA ASP A 166 -17.05 -1.57 -4.03
C ASP A 166 -16.90 -3.09 -3.87
N ASP A 167 -16.35 -3.53 -2.74
CA ASP A 167 -16.09 -4.94 -2.40
C ASP A 167 -16.99 -5.49 -1.28
N GLY A 168 -18.16 -4.88 -1.06
CA GLY A 168 -19.25 -5.43 -0.22
C GLY A 168 -18.80 -5.85 1.18
N GLY A 169 -18.13 -4.94 1.88
CA GLY A 169 -17.36 -5.17 3.09
C GLY A 169 -18.15 -5.60 4.32
N ASP A 170 -18.64 -6.83 4.38
CA ASP A 170 -18.58 -7.62 5.62
C ASP A 170 -18.50 -9.14 5.38
N GLU A 171 -18.13 -9.88 6.42
CA GLU A 171 -18.00 -11.34 6.41
C GLU A 171 -19.38 -12.05 6.31
N ASN A 172 -20.48 -11.28 6.21
CA ASN A 172 -21.88 -11.72 6.24
C ASN A 172 -22.72 -11.31 5.01
N GLU A 173 -22.18 -10.55 4.07
CA GLU A 173 -22.75 -10.28 2.75
C GLU A 173 -22.00 -11.07 1.66
N PRO A 174 -22.21 -12.39 1.55
CA PRO A 174 -21.88 -13.11 0.33
C PRO A 174 -22.87 -12.69 -0.76
N GLY A 175 -22.62 -11.55 -1.40
CA GLY A 175 -23.46 -10.95 -2.44
C GLY A 175 -22.67 -10.50 -3.67
N PRO A 176 -23.35 -10.22 -4.79
CA PRO A 176 -22.73 -9.66 -5.99
C PRO A 176 -22.39 -8.18 -5.78
N ASP A 177 -21.20 -7.72 -6.19
CA ASP A 177 -20.73 -6.32 -6.10
C ASP A 177 -21.37 -5.42 -7.20
N PRO A 178 -22.48 -4.69 -6.91
CA PRO A 178 -23.22 -3.99 -7.95
C PRO A 178 -22.49 -2.71 -8.41
N LEU A 179 -23.06 -2.03 -9.40
CA LEU A 179 -22.71 -0.64 -9.68
C LEU A 179 -23.71 0.29 -9.04
N GLU A 180 -23.24 1.10 -8.11
CA GLU A 180 -24.03 2.18 -7.51
C GLU A 180 -23.87 3.49 -8.27
N PHE A 181 -24.91 4.31 -8.25
CA PHE A 181 -24.94 5.59 -8.94
C PHE A 181 -25.36 6.70 -7.98
N TRP A 182 -24.56 7.76 -7.90
CA TRP A 182 -24.77 8.84 -6.96
C TRP A 182 -24.76 10.20 -7.66
N ASP A 183 -25.84 10.95 -7.56
CA ASP A 183 -25.90 12.32 -8.05
C ASP A 183 -25.06 13.23 -7.14
N LEU A 184 -23.97 13.78 -7.68
CA LEU A 184 -22.96 14.51 -6.90
C LEU A 184 -23.42 15.91 -6.47
N VAL A 185 -24.53 16.41 -7.03
CA VAL A 185 -25.09 17.72 -6.69
C VAL A 185 -26.06 17.59 -5.52
N THR A 186 -26.94 16.59 -5.59
CA THR A 186 -28.01 16.39 -4.61
C THR A 186 -27.63 15.42 -3.50
N GLY A 187 -26.62 14.58 -3.70
CA GLY A 187 -26.24 13.51 -2.79
C GLY A 187 -27.19 12.32 -2.83
N ARG A 188 -28.07 12.25 -3.83
CA ARG A 188 -29.09 11.21 -3.94
C ARG A 188 -28.55 9.99 -4.66
N GLU A 189 -28.77 8.82 -4.08
CA GLU A 189 -28.58 7.54 -4.74
C GLU A 189 -29.62 7.32 -5.86
N LEU A 190 -29.14 6.88 -7.01
CA LEU A 190 -29.91 6.59 -8.22
C LEU A 190 -29.93 5.07 -8.45
N PRO A 191 -30.92 4.54 -9.18
CA PRO A 191 -30.97 3.11 -9.51
C PRO A 191 -29.66 2.62 -10.15
N GLY A 192 -29.09 1.58 -9.54
CA GLY A 192 -27.83 0.95 -9.93
C GLY A 192 -27.95 -0.09 -11.05
N ILE A 193 -26.87 -0.86 -11.23
CA ILE A 193 -26.83 -2.04 -12.10
C ILE A 193 -26.42 -3.23 -11.23
N ASP A 194 -27.31 -4.22 -11.12
CA ASP A 194 -27.03 -5.45 -10.39
C ASP A 194 -26.02 -6.33 -11.15
N GLY A 195 -25.08 -6.92 -10.43
CA GLY A 195 -24.10 -7.87 -10.95
C GLY A 195 -22.90 -8.01 -10.02
N ASP A 196 -21.99 -8.92 -10.35
CA ASP A 196 -20.74 -9.16 -9.63
C ASP A 196 -19.59 -8.67 -10.52
N PHE A 197 -19.17 -7.43 -10.26
CA PHE A 197 -18.19 -6.71 -11.08
C PHE A 197 -16.91 -6.42 -10.28
N SER A 198 -15.74 -6.55 -10.91
CA SER A 198 -14.44 -6.22 -10.28
C SER A 198 -14.00 -4.77 -10.51
N THR A 199 -14.61 -4.08 -11.48
CA THR A 199 -14.27 -2.70 -11.83
C THR A 199 -15.31 -2.15 -12.81
N VAL A 200 -15.33 -0.82 -12.94
CA VAL A 200 -16.02 -0.12 -14.02
C VAL A 200 -15.08 0.81 -14.80
N ARG A 201 -15.24 0.85 -16.13
CA ARG A 201 -14.63 1.83 -17.04
C ARG A 201 -15.72 2.50 -17.87
N GLN A 202 -15.44 3.70 -18.38
CA GLN A 202 -16.38 4.42 -19.25
C GLN A 202 -15.80 4.68 -20.64
N ALA A 203 -16.66 4.80 -21.64
CA ALA A 203 -16.31 5.26 -22.98
C ALA A 203 -17.45 6.08 -23.61
N ARG A 204 -17.14 6.84 -24.68
CA ARG A 204 -18.14 7.53 -25.51
C ARG A 204 -18.31 6.81 -26.83
N VAL A 205 -19.50 6.25 -27.07
CA VAL A 205 -19.86 5.54 -28.31
C VAL A 205 -21.09 6.23 -28.92
N GLY A 206 -20.96 6.75 -30.16
CA GLY A 206 -22.06 7.45 -30.83
C GLY A 206 -22.65 8.61 -30.02
N GLY A 207 -21.81 9.34 -29.26
CA GLY A 207 -22.23 10.44 -28.36
C GLY A 207 -22.76 10.01 -26.99
N ARG A 208 -23.05 8.72 -26.78
CA ARG A 208 -23.56 8.19 -25.50
C ARG A 208 -22.42 7.73 -24.59
N THR A 209 -22.60 7.87 -23.29
CA THR A 209 -21.73 7.24 -22.29
C THR A 209 -22.09 5.77 -22.19
N VAL A 210 -21.10 4.91 -22.34
CA VAL A 210 -21.22 3.48 -22.04
C VAL A 210 -20.29 3.13 -20.89
N LEU A 211 -20.72 2.17 -20.06
CA LEU A 211 -19.94 1.59 -18.98
C LEU A 211 -19.52 0.17 -19.37
N LEU A 212 -18.32 -0.22 -18.97
CA LEU A 212 -17.78 -1.55 -19.21
C LEU A 212 -17.41 -2.20 -17.88
N THR A 213 -17.93 -3.40 -17.65
CA THR A 213 -17.69 -4.18 -16.42
C THR A 213 -17.25 -5.60 -16.75
N PRO A 214 -16.10 -6.06 -16.24
CA PRO A 214 -15.74 -7.47 -16.24
C PRO A 214 -16.72 -8.30 -15.42
N ASN A 215 -17.06 -9.49 -15.90
CA ASN A 215 -17.90 -10.45 -15.19
C ASN A 215 -17.00 -11.52 -14.53
N ASN A 216 -16.91 -11.52 -13.19
CA ASN A 216 -15.92 -12.33 -12.46
C ASN A 216 -16.36 -13.77 -12.17
N ARG A 217 -17.66 -14.01 -11.94
CA ARG A 217 -18.15 -15.28 -11.38
C ARG A 217 -18.86 -16.12 -12.43
N ALA A 218 -18.44 -17.39 -12.53
CA ALA A 218 -19.26 -18.44 -13.11
C ALA A 218 -20.02 -19.12 -11.96
N GLY A 219 -21.19 -18.60 -11.63
CA GLY A 219 -22.12 -19.22 -10.70
C GLY A 219 -22.22 -18.55 -9.32
N SER A 220 -23.36 -17.91 -9.06
CA SER A 220 -24.37 -18.51 -8.18
C SER A 220 -25.61 -17.62 -8.03
N SER A 221 -26.43 -17.50 -9.07
CA SER A 221 -27.91 -17.55 -8.97
C SER A 221 -28.52 -17.65 -10.37
N ALA A 222 -29.74 -18.17 -10.46
CA ALA A 222 -30.28 -18.75 -11.68
C ALA A 222 -30.73 -17.71 -12.72
N GLY A 223 -30.10 -17.71 -13.91
CA GLY A 223 -30.68 -17.11 -15.13
C GLY A 223 -29.67 -16.44 -16.06
N GLN A 224 -28.98 -17.24 -16.91
CA GLN A 224 -28.12 -16.78 -18.03
C GLN A 224 -27.21 -15.56 -17.72
N GLU A 225 -26.35 -15.73 -16.71
CA GLU A 225 -25.25 -14.81 -16.47
C GLU A 225 -24.21 -14.91 -17.62
N PRO A 226 -23.61 -13.79 -18.05
CA PRO A 226 -22.59 -13.79 -19.09
C PRO A 226 -21.37 -14.64 -18.66
N PRO A 227 -20.65 -15.30 -19.61
CA PRO A 227 -19.52 -16.16 -19.25
C PRO A 227 -18.46 -15.40 -18.43
N ALA A 228 -17.90 -16.04 -17.39
CA ALA A 228 -16.79 -15.47 -16.64
C ALA A 228 -15.63 -15.09 -17.57
N GLY A 229 -15.00 -13.95 -17.30
CA GLY A 229 -13.95 -13.38 -18.14
C GLY A 229 -14.45 -12.49 -19.29
N SER A 230 -15.76 -12.51 -19.60
CA SER A 230 -16.34 -11.57 -20.55
C SER A 230 -16.48 -10.16 -19.95
N VAL A 231 -16.66 -9.15 -20.82
CA VAL A 231 -16.93 -7.76 -20.40
C VAL A 231 -18.30 -7.33 -20.90
N SER A 232 -19.18 -6.95 -19.97
CA SER A 232 -20.50 -6.39 -20.28
C SER A 232 -20.38 -4.91 -20.64
N VAL A 233 -21.06 -4.46 -21.70
CA VAL A 233 -21.14 -3.05 -22.10
C VAL A 233 -22.55 -2.54 -21.86
N TRP A 234 -22.68 -1.49 -21.06
CA TRP A 234 -23.94 -0.93 -20.59
C TRP A 234 -24.17 0.46 -21.15
N ASP A 235 -25.39 0.78 -21.56
CA ASP A 235 -25.82 2.17 -21.75
C ASP A 235 -26.01 2.79 -20.36
N ALA A 236 -25.18 3.78 -20.02
CA ALA A 236 -25.17 4.36 -18.67
C ALA A 236 -26.49 5.06 -18.30
N GLN A 237 -27.17 5.63 -19.30
CA GLN A 237 -28.42 6.37 -19.11
C GLN A 237 -29.61 5.40 -18.96
N ARG A 238 -29.60 4.28 -19.67
CA ARG A 238 -30.69 3.30 -19.62
C ARG A 238 -30.47 2.21 -18.59
N ARG A 239 -29.23 2.03 -18.11
CA ARG A 239 -28.82 0.93 -17.23
C ARG A 239 -29.10 -0.44 -17.86
N THR A 240 -29.01 -0.51 -19.19
CA THR A 240 -29.26 -1.74 -19.96
C THR A 240 -27.98 -2.21 -20.66
N ARG A 241 -27.77 -3.53 -20.66
CA ARG A 241 -26.65 -4.14 -21.39
C ARG A 241 -26.91 -4.03 -22.90
N VAL A 242 -26.00 -3.40 -23.62
CA VAL A 242 -26.09 -3.17 -25.08
C VAL A 242 -25.14 -4.05 -25.88
N ALA A 243 -24.08 -4.58 -25.25
CA ALA A 243 -23.18 -5.53 -25.89
C ALA A 243 -22.44 -6.40 -24.87
N LEU A 244 -21.79 -7.45 -25.37
CA LEU A 244 -20.94 -8.36 -24.60
C LEU A 244 -19.65 -8.63 -25.38
N LEU A 245 -18.50 -8.37 -24.75
CA LEU A 245 -17.19 -8.68 -25.32
C LEU A 245 -16.75 -10.05 -24.82
N THR A 246 -16.83 -11.06 -25.70
CA THR A 246 -16.60 -12.47 -25.35
C THR A 246 -15.15 -12.86 -25.60
N GLY A 247 -14.33 -12.90 -24.56
CA GLY A 247 -12.91 -13.30 -24.61
C GLY A 247 -12.30 -13.21 -23.21
N ASN A 248 -11.09 -13.72 -23.00
CA ASN A 248 -10.41 -13.89 -21.69
C ASN A 248 -10.90 -15.08 -20.83
N PRO A 249 -10.91 -16.32 -21.37
CA PRO A 249 -11.15 -17.50 -20.54
C PRO A 249 -10.14 -17.58 -19.36
N PRO A 250 -10.52 -18.23 -18.25
CA PRO A 250 -9.61 -18.44 -17.13
C PRO A 250 -8.33 -19.16 -17.58
N THR A 251 -7.23 -18.91 -16.89
CA THR A 251 -5.97 -19.65 -17.06
C THR A 251 -6.25 -21.15 -16.99
N PRO A 252 -5.82 -21.98 -17.96
CA PRO A 252 -5.90 -23.42 -17.82
C PRO A 252 -5.21 -23.85 -16.52
N ARG A 253 -5.88 -24.65 -15.68
CA ARG A 253 -5.24 -25.20 -14.48
C ARG A 253 -4.06 -26.06 -14.92
N ASP A 254 -2.84 -25.67 -14.57
CA ASP A 254 -1.66 -26.52 -14.71
C ASP A 254 -1.77 -27.69 -13.72
N PRO A 255 -1.84 -28.96 -14.17
CA PRO A 255 -1.96 -30.13 -13.30
C PRO A 255 -0.79 -30.35 -12.31
N GLY A 256 0.27 -29.55 -12.36
CA GLY A 256 1.40 -29.63 -11.43
C GLY A 256 1.88 -28.29 -10.85
N GLY A 257 1.22 -27.18 -11.18
CA GLY A 257 1.59 -25.84 -10.72
C GLY A 257 1.11 -25.56 -9.29
N PRO A 258 1.71 -24.57 -8.59
CA PRO A 258 1.14 -24.10 -7.32
C PRO A 258 -0.32 -23.68 -7.54
N ALA A 259 -1.21 -24.00 -6.61
CA ALA A 259 -2.61 -23.61 -6.67
C ALA A 259 -2.70 -22.08 -6.81
N ARG A 260 -2.99 -21.60 -8.02
CA ARG A 260 -3.28 -20.19 -8.25
C ARG A 260 -4.74 -19.96 -7.88
N TYR A 261 -5.00 -18.95 -7.05
CA TYR A 261 -6.36 -18.57 -6.70
C TYR A 261 -7.16 -18.30 -7.99
N PRO A 262 -8.40 -18.81 -8.11
CA PRO A 262 -9.21 -18.70 -9.31
C PRO A 262 -9.80 -17.30 -9.43
N TYR A 263 -8.96 -16.28 -9.64
CA TYR A 263 -9.44 -14.94 -9.94
C TYR A 263 -9.53 -14.81 -11.46
N ALA A 264 -10.74 -14.84 -12.01
CA ALA A 264 -10.98 -14.46 -13.40
C ALA A 264 -10.94 -12.92 -13.55
N GLN A 265 -9.87 -12.27 -13.08
CA GLN A 265 -9.75 -10.83 -13.17
C GLN A 265 -9.38 -10.43 -14.60
N VAL A 266 -10.33 -9.81 -15.28
CA VAL A 266 -10.08 -9.20 -16.59
C VAL A 266 -9.55 -7.80 -16.35
N ALA A 267 -8.27 -7.58 -16.65
CA ALA A 267 -7.75 -6.25 -16.76
C ALA A 267 -8.41 -5.55 -17.97
N LEU A 268 -8.95 -4.36 -17.74
CA LEU A 268 -9.74 -3.61 -18.72
C LEU A 268 -9.36 -2.13 -18.70
N ASP A 269 -9.19 -1.55 -19.89
CA ASP A 269 -9.18 -0.11 -20.06
C ASP A 269 -9.79 0.32 -21.40
N THR A 270 -10.18 1.59 -21.50
CA THR A 270 -10.81 2.16 -22.70
C THR A 270 -9.94 3.23 -23.33
N GLY A 271 -10.11 3.45 -24.63
CA GLY A 271 -9.33 4.43 -25.37
C GLY A 271 -9.96 4.85 -26.68
N ARG A 272 -9.14 5.54 -27.49
CA ARG A 272 -9.47 5.91 -28.86
C ARG A 272 -8.36 5.51 -29.81
N LEU A 273 -8.75 4.90 -30.92
CA LEU A 273 -7.88 4.59 -32.06
C LEU A 273 -8.43 5.31 -33.28
N ASP A 274 -7.71 6.29 -33.82
CA ASP A 274 -8.15 7.10 -34.97
C ASP A 274 -9.57 7.70 -34.80
N GLY A 275 -9.88 8.15 -33.59
CA GLY A 275 -11.19 8.69 -33.21
C GLY A 275 -12.27 7.65 -32.89
N ARG A 276 -12.02 6.36 -33.18
CA ARG A 276 -12.91 5.23 -32.88
C ARG A 276 -12.80 4.83 -31.40
N PRO A 277 -13.90 4.64 -30.66
CA PRO A 277 -13.86 4.17 -29.29
C PRO A 277 -13.47 2.68 -29.24
N VAL A 278 -12.45 2.36 -28.45
CA VAL A 278 -11.91 1.01 -28.30
C VAL A 278 -11.82 0.59 -26.84
N ALA A 279 -11.79 -0.71 -26.59
CA ALA A 279 -11.40 -1.28 -25.30
C ALA A 279 -10.23 -2.24 -25.48
N LEU A 280 -9.37 -2.30 -24.47
CA LEU A 280 -8.35 -3.33 -24.34
C LEU A 280 -8.70 -4.24 -23.17
N THR A 281 -8.62 -5.55 -23.40
CA THR A 281 -8.82 -6.55 -22.34
C THR A 281 -7.65 -7.52 -22.28
N GLY A 282 -7.40 -8.09 -21.11
CA GLY A 282 -6.46 -9.18 -20.91
C GLY A 282 -6.73 -9.89 -19.59
N GLY A 283 -6.26 -11.12 -19.45
CA GLY A 283 -6.45 -11.90 -18.24
C GLY A 283 -5.59 -13.16 -18.23
N GLY A 284 -6.13 -14.23 -17.65
CA GLY A 284 -5.41 -15.49 -17.40
C GLY A 284 -4.94 -16.27 -18.63
N ASP A 285 -5.44 -15.95 -19.83
CA ASP A 285 -4.95 -16.58 -21.06
C ASP A 285 -3.77 -15.83 -21.70
N ASN A 286 -3.28 -14.77 -21.05
CA ASN A 286 -2.11 -13.99 -21.42
C ASN A 286 -2.23 -13.22 -22.75
N VAL A 287 -3.44 -13.18 -23.33
CA VAL A 287 -3.72 -12.52 -24.60
C VAL A 287 -4.23 -11.11 -24.33
N VAL A 288 -3.60 -10.11 -24.94
CA VAL A 288 -4.16 -8.76 -25.01
C VAL A 288 -5.07 -8.68 -26.22
N ARG A 289 -6.30 -8.21 -26.01
CA ARG A 289 -7.33 -8.07 -27.05
C ARG A 289 -7.71 -6.61 -27.21
N LEU A 290 -7.88 -6.20 -28.46
CA LEU A 290 -8.37 -4.88 -28.85
C LEU A 290 -9.77 -5.03 -29.43
N TRP A 291 -10.72 -4.28 -28.89
CA TRP A 291 -12.14 -4.33 -29.26
C TRP A 291 -12.59 -3.00 -29.83
N ASP A 292 -13.42 -3.03 -30.86
CA ASP A 292 -14.21 -1.89 -31.26
C ASP A 292 -15.49 -1.80 -30.43
N LEU A 293 -15.70 -0.68 -29.75
CA LEU A 293 -16.90 -0.49 -28.93
C LEU A 293 -18.13 -0.08 -29.72
N THR A 294 -17.97 0.31 -30.99
CA THR A 294 -19.11 0.65 -31.86
C THR A 294 -19.85 -0.60 -32.34
N THR A 295 -19.09 -1.64 -32.68
CA THR A 295 -19.60 -2.90 -33.25
C THR A 295 -19.52 -4.07 -32.28
N ALA A 296 -18.88 -3.89 -31.11
CA ALA A 296 -18.57 -4.92 -30.14
C ALA A 296 -17.78 -6.10 -30.73
N ARG A 297 -16.96 -5.84 -31.75
CA ARG A 297 -16.12 -6.84 -32.42
C ARG A 297 -14.67 -6.70 -32.02
N GLN A 298 -13.99 -7.84 -31.85
CA GLN A 298 -12.55 -7.87 -31.68
C GLN A 298 -11.89 -7.36 -32.98
N ILE A 299 -11.05 -6.33 -32.87
CA ILE A 299 -10.23 -5.79 -33.96
C ILE A 299 -8.96 -6.63 -34.10
N ALA A 300 -8.30 -6.91 -32.97
CA ALA A 300 -7.03 -7.63 -32.94
C ALA A 300 -6.87 -8.39 -31.62
N ALA A 301 -6.06 -9.43 -31.65
CA ALA A 301 -5.55 -10.12 -30.47
C ALA A 301 -4.07 -10.44 -30.70
N THR A 302 -3.29 -10.50 -29.63
CA THR A 302 -1.85 -10.74 -29.75
C THR A 302 -1.54 -12.20 -30.05
N GLU A 303 -0.88 -12.47 -31.18
CA GLU A 303 -0.26 -13.76 -31.50
C GLU A 303 1.20 -13.55 -31.94
N PRO A 304 2.21 -14.16 -31.26
CA PRO A 304 2.11 -14.90 -30.00
C PRO A 304 1.75 -13.99 -28.81
N THR A 305 1.36 -14.59 -27.68
CA THR A 305 0.92 -13.88 -26.47
C THR A 305 1.91 -12.76 -26.09
N GLY A 306 1.37 -11.61 -25.69
CA GLY A 306 2.19 -10.49 -25.21
C GLY A 306 2.93 -10.88 -23.94
N HIS A 307 2.16 -11.25 -22.93
CA HIS A 307 2.69 -11.76 -21.67
C HIS A 307 2.86 -13.28 -21.72
N THR A 308 3.76 -13.79 -20.88
CA THR A 308 3.96 -15.23 -20.67
C THR A 308 3.28 -15.76 -19.41
N ASP A 309 2.62 -14.87 -18.67
CA ASP A 309 1.81 -15.15 -17.49
C ASP A 309 0.66 -14.13 -17.43
N GLU A 310 -0.27 -14.31 -16.49
CA GLU A 310 -1.54 -13.59 -16.41
C GLU A 310 -1.37 -12.06 -16.42
N ILE A 311 -2.22 -11.39 -17.19
CA ILE A 311 -2.23 -9.93 -17.33
C ILE A 311 -2.97 -9.32 -16.15
N THR A 312 -2.29 -8.47 -15.38
CA THR A 312 -2.79 -7.88 -14.13
C THR A 312 -3.28 -6.45 -14.30
N GLY A 313 -2.85 -5.76 -15.37
CA GLY A 313 -3.15 -4.35 -15.55
C GLY A 313 -3.05 -3.91 -17.00
N ILE A 314 -3.95 -2.99 -17.38
CA ILE A 314 -3.97 -2.33 -18.68
C ILE A 314 -4.17 -0.83 -18.44
N VAL A 315 -3.38 -0.01 -19.13
CA VAL A 315 -3.55 1.45 -19.15
C VAL A 315 -3.41 1.96 -20.58
N THR A 316 -4.34 2.80 -21.01
CA THR A 316 -4.44 3.33 -22.36
C THR A 316 -4.23 4.85 -22.37
N ARG A 317 -3.60 5.33 -23.45
CA ARG A 317 -3.39 6.73 -23.78
C ARG A 317 -3.66 6.94 -25.28
N PRO A 318 -3.83 8.18 -25.74
CA PRO A 318 -3.97 8.44 -27.18
C PRO A 318 -2.80 7.83 -27.96
N GLY A 319 -3.09 6.86 -28.84
CA GLY A 319 -2.13 6.20 -29.72
C GLY A 319 -1.37 5.01 -29.13
N TYR A 320 -1.40 4.76 -27.81
CA TYR A 320 -0.67 3.65 -27.21
C TYR A 320 -1.31 3.07 -25.96
N ALA A 321 -0.93 1.86 -25.59
CA ALA A 321 -1.31 1.22 -24.34
C ALA A 321 -0.12 0.57 -23.64
N LEU A 322 -0.28 0.29 -22.35
CA LEU A 322 0.64 -0.48 -21.53
C LEU A 322 -0.11 -1.65 -20.91
N THR A 323 0.56 -2.78 -20.82
CA THR A 323 0.07 -3.93 -20.05
C THR A 323 1.13 -4.39 -19.05
N THR A 324 0.67 -4.88 -17.90
CA THR A 324 1.50 -5.53 -16.88
C THR A 324 1.02 -6.94 -16.62
N GLY A 325 1.93 -7.82 -16.19
CA GLY A 325 1.57 -9.20 -15.87
C GLY A 325 2.41 -9.81 -14.75
N TRP A 326 1.98 -11.02 -14.35
CA TRP A 326 2.68 -11.86 -13.38
C TRP A 326 4.06 -12.31 -13.86
N ASP A 327 4.34 -12.21 -15.16
CA ASP A 327 5.65 -12.45 -15.77
C ASP A 327 6.67 -11.33 -15.50
N GLY A 328 6.29 -10.32 -14.70
CA GLY A 328 7.16 -9.22 -14.32
C GLY A 328 7.42 -8.23 -15.45
N ARG A 329 6.76 -8.39 -16.61
CA ARG A 329 6.94 -7.53 -17.78
C ARG A 329 5.97 -6.35 -17.74
N ILE A 330 6.44 -5.25 -18.31
CA ILE A 330 5.62 -4.13 -18.79
C ILE A 330 5.73 -4.16 -20.30
N ILE A 331 4.60 -4.22 -21.01
CA ILE A 331 4.60 -4.21 -22.48
C ILE A 331 3.93 -2.94 -22.96
N THR A 332 4.63 -2.17 -23.78
CA THR A 332 4.10 -1.01 -24.49
C THR A 332 3.58 -1.44 -25.85
N TRP A 333 2.40 -0.95 -26.22
CA TRP A 333 1.69 -1.26 -27.45
C TRP A 333 1.42 0.03 -28.22
N ASP A 334 1.84 0.09 -29.47
CA ASP A 334 1.35 1.08 -30.42
C ASP A 334 0.01 0.59 -30.97
N LEU A 335 -1.07 1.33 -30.71
CA LEU A 335 -2.43 0.86 -31.02
C LEU A 335 -2.75 0.88 -32.52
N ALA A 336 -2.05 1.71 -33.29
CA ALA A 336 -2.28 1.84 -34.73
C ALA A 336 -1.56 0.76 -35.53
N THR A 337 -0.32 0.47 -35.14
CA THR A 337 0.56 -0.47 -35.85
C THR A 337 0.59 -1.87 -35.23
N GLY A 338 0.13 -2.02 -33.99
CA GLY A 338 0.27 -3.24 -33.20
C GLY A 338 1.71 -3.52 -32.75
N ARG A 339 2.67 -2.62 -33.02
CA ARG A 339 4.06 -2.79 -32.62
C ARG A 339 4.16 -2.79 -31.09
N ARG A 340 4.89 -3.77 -30.55
CA ARG A 340 5.10 -3.89 -29.10
C ARG A 340 6.57 -3.82 -28.71
N SER A 341 6.82 -3.33 -27.51
CA SER A 341 8.13 -3.41 -26.84
C SER A 341 7.92 -3.81 -25.39
N ALA A 342 8.70 -4.76 -24.91
CA ALA A 342 8.67 -5.19 -23.51
C ALA A 342 9.80 -4.54 -22.72
N ILE A 343 9.54 -4.21 -21.46
CA ILE A 343 10.47 -3.64 -20.51
C ILE A 343 10.36 -4.48 -19.22
N GLY A 344 11.48 -4.83 -18.62
CA GLY A 344 11.52 -5.75 -17.48
C GLY A 344 11.47 -7.22 -17.89
N GLY A 345 10.91 -8.07 -17.02
CA GLY A 345 11.09 -9.53 -17.07
C GLY A 345 12.06 -10.07 -16.02
N ASP A 346 12.48 -9.22 -15.07
CA ASP A 346 12.94 -9.69 -13.77
C ASP A 346 11.77 -10.45 -13.17
N ASP A 347 11.97 -11.66 -12.66
CA ASP A 347 10.91 -12.57 -12.20
C ASP A 347 9.94 -12.00 -11.12
N ASP A 348 10.03 -10.72 -10.72
CA ASP A 348 9.16 -10.02 -9.78
C ASP A 348 7.84 -9.56 -10.43
N PRO A 349 6.68 -10.15 -10.05
CA PRO A 349 5.37 -9.82 -10.62
C PRO A 349 5.05 -8.33 -10.54
N LYS A 350 4.45 -7.78 -11.60
CA LYS A 350 3.90 -6.42 -11.58
C LYS A 350 2.40 -6.52 -11.34
N LEU A 351 1.95 -6.06 -10.17
CA LEU A 351 0.54 -6.10 -9.77
C LEU A 351 -0.29 -4.97 -10.38
N GLY A 352 0.37 -3.90 -10.83
CA GLY A 352 -0.29 -2.79 -11.50
C GLY A 352 0.68 -1.72 -11.98
N ALA A 353 0.18 -0.86 -12.88
CA ALA A 353 0.90 0.27 -13.43
C ALA A 353 0.04 1.53 -13.50
N VAL A 354 0.68 2.69 -13.36
CA VAL A 354 0.09 4.01 -13.60
C VAL A 354 0.98 4.77 -14.57
N ILE A 355 0.37 5.49 -15.51
CA ILE A 355 1.05 6.42 -16.42
C ILE A 355 0.90 7.83 -15.88
N ALA A 356 2.01 8.43 -15.46
CA ALA A 356 2.12 9.81 -15.04
C ALA A 356 2.92 10.63 -16.06
N ASP A 357 2.78 11.96 -16.02
CA ASP A 357 3.72 12.87 -16.67
C ASP A 357 4.69 13.41 -15.62
N ALA A 358 5.98 13.13 -15.79
CA ALA A 358 7.05 13.69 -14.99
C ALA A 358 7.95 14.54 -15.90
N ASP A 359 8.07 15.83 -15.58
CA ASP A 359 8.88 16.79 -16.36
C ASP A 359 8.56 16.81 -17.86
N GLY A 360 7.27 16.67 -18.21
CA GLY A 360 6.79 16.65 -19.60
C GLY A 360 7.10 15.36 -20.37
N ARG A 361 7.43 14.27 -19.66
CA ARG A 361 7.65 12.95 -20.24
C ARG A 361 6.73 11.89 -19.62
N PRO A 362 6.16 10.99 -20.44
CA PRO A 362 5.41 9.86 -19.92
C PRO A 362 6.30 8.96 -19.06
N THR A 363 5.89 8.75 -17.83
CA THR A 363 6.58 7.93 -16.83
C THR A 363 5.63 6.84 -16.34
N VAL A 364 6.10 5.60 -16.37
CA VAL A 364 5.37 4.45 -15.85
C VAL A 364 5.83 4.18 -14.43
N VAL A 365 4.90 4.22 -13.49
CA VAL A 365 5.13 3.74 -12.13
C VAL A 365 4.47 2.39 -12.00
N THR A 366 5.25 1.38 -11.61
CA THR A 366 4.77 0.03 -11.37
C THR A 366 4.86 -0.33 -9.91
N GLN A 367 3.86 -1.07 -9.45
CA GLN A 367 3.84 -1.70 -8.14
C GLN A 367 4.05 -3.20 -8.33
N GLY A 368 5.15 -3.72 -7.80
CA GLY A 368 5.37 -5.16 -7.65
C GLY A 368 5.13 -5.60 -6.20
N ASN A 369 5.17 -6.92 -5.97
CA ASN A 369 4.99 -7.51 -4.64
C ASN A 369 6.02 -7.02 -3.61
N ARG A 370 7.23 -6.66 -4.08
CA ARG A 370 8.38 -6.32 -3.21
C ARG A 370 9.01 -4.96 -3.48
N MET A 371 8.85 -4.44 -4.69
CA MET A 371 9.49 -3.20 -5.14
C MET A 371 8.50 -2.37 -5.95
N SER A 372 8.63 -1.06 -5.86
CA SER A 372 8.01 -0.15 -6.84
C SER A 372 9.10 0.37 -7.78
N GLN A 373 8.79 0.50 -9.06
CA GLN A 373 9.75 0.94 -10.07
C GLN A 373 9.15 2.03 -10.94
N ALA A 374 9.94 3.01 -11.32
CA ALA A 374 9.56 4.08 -12.24
C ALA A 374 10.44 4.07 -13.50
N TRP A 375 9.79 4.14 -14.65
CA TRP A 375 10.40 4.07 -15.97
C TRP A 375 10.04 5.31 -16.77
N ALA A 376 11.03 6.02 -17.30
CA ALA A 376 10.78 7.02 -18.33
C ALA A 376 10.53 6.29 -19.65
N LEU A 377 9.39 6.56 -20.28
CA LEU A 377 9.15 6.11 -21.63
C LEU A 377 9.80 7.09 -22.62
N PRO A 378 10.36 6.59 -23.73
CA PRO A 378 10.71 7.45 -24.85
C PRO A 378 9.44 8.13 -25.38
N SER A 379 9.58 9.31 -25.99
CA SER A 379 8.51 9.77 -26.89
C SER A 379 8.36 8.70 -27.98
N LEU A 380 7.15 8.24 -28.25
CA LEU A 380 6.92 7.18 -29.24
C LEU A 380 7.40 7.57 -30.66
N ALA A 381 7.70 8.85 -30.89
CA ALA A 381 8.37 9.38 -32.08
C ALA A 381 9.90 9.15 -32.13
N GLY A 382 10.54 8.71 -31.04
CA GLY A 382 11.97 8.40 -30.95
C GLY A 382 12.19 7.00 -30.40
N ALA A 383 12.58 6.06 -31.27
CA ALA A 383 12.75 4.64 -30.98
C ALA A 383 13.97 4.31 -30.08
N GLY A 384 14.02 4.88 -28.88
CA GLY A 384 14.92 4.44 -27.82
C GLY A 384 14.26 3.35 -26.95
N PRO A 385 15.03 2.49 -26.25
CA PRO A 385 14.48 1.66 -25.20
C PRO A 385 14.03 2.52 -24.01
N ALA A 386 12.96 2.14 -23.32
CA ALA A 386 12.59 2.78 -22.06
C ALA A 386 13.69 2.63 -21.01
N ARG A 387 13.83 3.63 -20.14
CA ARG A 387 14.91 3.69 -19.16
C ARG A 387 14.33 3.70 -17.75
N GLU A 388 14.82 2.81 -16.89
CA GLU A 388 14.53 2.86 -15.46
C GLU A 388 15.11 4.17 -14.90
N ILE A 389 14.26 5.02 -14.33
CA ILE A 389 14.66 6.32 -13.77
C ILE A 389 14.66 6.32 -12.24
N ALA A 390 13.89 5.42 -11.61
CA ALA A 390 13.94 5.21 -10.17
C ALA A 390 13.54 3.78 -9.80
N ARG A 391 14.25 3.20 -8.84
CA ARG A 391 13.88 1.96 -8.14
C ARG A 391 13.60 2.30 -6.69
N VAL A 392 12.39 1.99 -6.21
CA VAL A 392 12.02 2.10 -4.80
C VAL A 392 12.20 0.74 -4.16
N ASP A 393 13.37 0.50 -3.59
CA ASP A 393 13.57 -0.63 -2.68
C ASP A 393 13.05 -0.28 -1.27
N ARG A 394 12.93 -1.25 -0.35
CA ARG A 394 12.42 -0.98 1.00
C ARG A 394 13.32 0.04 1.71
N LEU A 395 12.74 1.15 2.12
CA LEU A 395 13.40 2.12 2.99
C LEU A 395 13.50 1.55 4.43
N ASP A 396 14.53 1.88 5.19
CA ASP A 396 14.71 1.48 6.58
C ASP A 396 15.67 2.44 7.30
N LEU A 397 15.92 2.20 8.59
CA LEU A 397 16.84 2.99 9.40
C LEU A 397 18.00 2.14 9.91
N LEU A 398 19.22 2.56 9.60
CA LEU A 398 20.44 2.07 10.23
C LEU A 398 20.81 3.01 11.38
N GLY A 399 20.30 2.74 12.57
CA GLY A 399 20.34 3.72 13.66
C GLY A 399 19.46 4.92 13.32
N SER A 400 20.03 6.12 13.20
CA SER A 400 19.33 7.32 12.71
C SER A 400 19.54 7.59 11.21
N ARG A 401 20.33 6.76 10.51
CA ARG A 401 20.68 6.96 9.11
C ARG A 401 19.63 6.32 8.19
N PRO A 402 19.02 7.09 7.27
CA PRO A 402 18.16 6.53 6.25
C PRO A 402 18.92 5.62 5.29
N VAL A 403 18.41 4.41 5.09
CA VAL A 403 19.01 3.39 4.23
C VAL A 403 17.96 2.72 3.36
N VAL A 404 18.39 2.16 2.24
CA VAL A 404 17.56 1.43 1.28
C VAL A 404 18.03 -0.02 1.25
N LEU A 405 17.12 -0.96 1.53
CA LEU A 405 17.33 -2.39 1.38
C LEU A 405 16.88 -2.84 0.00
N ARG A 406 17.85 -3.09 -0.88
CA ARG A 406 17.64 -3.69 -2.19
C ARG A 406 17.69 -5.20 -2.09
N VAL A 407 16.55 -5.85 -2.27
CA VAL A 407 16.39 -7.30 -2.22
C VAL A 407 16.17 -7.81 -3.65
N SER A 408 16.99 -8.76 -4.10
CA SER A 408 16.81 -9.38 -5.42
C SER A 408 15.57 -10.26 -5.44
N PHE A 409 15.14 -10.64 -6.64
CA PHE A 409 14.10 -11.66 -6.80
C PHE A 409 14.45 -12.94 -6.02
N LYS A 410 13.42 -13.59 -5.43
CA LYS A 410 13.51 -14.70 -4.46
C LYS A 410 14.25 -14.41 -3.14
N GLY A 411 14.76 -13.20 -2.94
CA GLY A 411 15.49 -12.84 -1.73
C GLY A 411 16.94 -13.30 -1.70
N GLU A 412 17.46 -13.84 -2.80
CA GLU A 412 18.78 -14.48 -2.87
C GLU A 412 19.94 -13.54 -2.57
N ARG A 413 19.81 -12.25 -2.92
CA ARG A 413 20.79 -11.21 -2.65
C ARG A 413 20.13 -10.02 -1.98
N VAL A 414 20.79 -9.50 -0.94
CA VAL A 414 20.38 -8.25 -0.26
C VAL A 414 21.53 -7.26 -0.23
N ARG A 415 21.25 -6.01 -0.60
CA ARG A 415 22.19 -4.88 -0.52
C ARG A 415 21.61 -3.78 0.32
N LEU A 416 22.44 -3.23 1.19
CA LEU A 416 22.12 -2.01 1.93
C LEU A 416 22.76 -0.82 1.22
N LEU A 417 22.00 0.22 0.97
CA LEU A 417 22.43 1.45 0.31
C LEU A 417 22.12 2.64 1.22
N ASP A 418 22.96 3.66 1.19
CA ASP A 418 22.62 4.95 1.79
C ASP A 418 21.49 5.60 0.98
N ALA A 419 20.39 5.97 1.65
CA ALA A 419 19.21 6.45 0.94
C ALA A 419 19.42 7.83 0.26
N ARG A 420 20.40 8.62 0.70
CA ARG A 420 20.66 9.97 0.18
C ARG A 420 21.61 9.96 -1.00
N THR A 421 22.64 9.13 -0.94
CA THR A 421 23.75 9.09 -1.90
C THR A 421 23.67 7.90 -2.84
N GLY A 422 22.89 6.86 -2.50
CA GLY A 422 22.85 5.59 -3.22
C GLY A 422 24.11 4.74 -3.04
N ALA A 423 25.08 5.18 -2.24
CA ALA A 423 26.33 4.46 -2.02
C ALA A 423 26.08 3.15 -1.23
N PRO A 424 26.74 2.03 -1.57
CA PRO A 424 26.58 0.79 -0.83
C PRO A 424 27.13 0.91 0.60
N ILE A 425 26.40 0.35 1.56
CA ILE A 425 26.78 0.24 2.98
C ILE A 425 27.08 -1.23 3.28
N GLY A 426 28.35 -1.52 3.55
CA GLY A 426 28.80 -2.89 3.81
C GLY A 426 28.70 -3.78 2.56
N ARG A 427 28.77 -5.10 2.78
CA ARG A 427 28.79 -6.09 1.69
C ARG A 427 27.40 -6.49 1.23
N THR A 428 27.30 -6.92 -0.03
CA THR A 428 26.11 -7.64 -0.52
C THR A 428 26.03 -9.00 0.16
N VAL A 429 24.87 -9.30 0.72
CA VAL A 429 24.56 -10.58 1.35
C VAL A 429 23.99 -11.54 0.31
N HIS A 430 24.44 -12.79 0.33
CA HIS A 430 23.78 -13.89 -0.35
C HIS A 430 23.05 -14.71 0.70
N THR A 431 21.72 -14.77 0.62
CA THR A 431 20.89 -15.42 1.64
C THR A 431 20.75 -16.92 1.39
N GLY A 432 20.89 -17.35 0.12
CA GLY A 432 20.53 -18.70 -0.31
C GLY A 432 19.06 -19.05 -0.01
N SER A 433 18.25 -18.04 0.28
CA SER A 433 16.85 -18.17 0.64
C SER A 433 16.03 -18.18 -0.63
N HIS A 434 15.11 -19.15 -0.76
CA HIS A 434 14.10 -19.18 -1.81
C HIS A 434 12.73 -18.77 -1.27
N TYR A 435 12.67 -18.27 -0.02
CA TYR A 435 11.42 -17.89 0.62
C TYR A 435 10.99 -16.51 0.13
N SER A 436 9.88 -16.50 -0.61
CA SER A 436 9.27 -15.30 -1.19
C SER A 436 8.79 -14.27 -0.16
N GLU A 437 8.69 -14.66 1.11
CA GLU A 437 8.05 -13.92 2.21
C GLU A 437 9.03 -13.43 3.29
N SER A 438 10.35 -13.63 3.12
CA SER A 438 11.31 -13.21 4.14
C SER A 438 11.23 -11.70 4.44
N HIS A 439 11.16 -11.36 5.73
CA HIS A 439 11.22 -9.97 6.21
C HIS A 439 12.65 -9.60 6.58
N TYR A 440 13.13 -8.46 6.08
CA TYR A 440 14.48 -7.95 6.34
C TYR A 440 14.45 -6.66 7.16
N ARG A 441 15.44 -6.50 8.05
CA ARG A 441 15.66 -5.28 8.82
C ARG A 441 17.16 -4.98 8.95
N ALA A 442 17.56 -3.75 8.65
CA ALA A 442 18.89 -3.25 8.91
C ALA A 442 19.01 -2.73 10.34
N PHE A 443 20.15 -2.94 10.98
CA PHE A 443 20.40 -2.45 12.34
C PHE A 443 21.91 -2.31 12.62
N VAL A 444 22.26 -1.65 13.71
CA VAL A 444 23.66 -1.52 14.15
C VAL A 444 23.95 -2.59 15.20
N LEU A 445 24.91 -3.47 14.91
CA LEU A 445 25.43 -4.48 15.82
C LEU A 445 26.88 -4.14 16.14
N ASP A 446 27.20 -3.88 17.41
CA ASP A 446 28.58 -3.57 17.84
C ASP A 446 29.24 -2.41 17.07
N GLY A 447 28.46 -1.43 16.64
CA GLY A 447 28.95 -0.30 15.85
C GLY A 447 29.08 -0.60 14.35
N HIS A 448 28.76 -1.81 13.92
CA HIS A 448 28.80 -2.25 12.53
C HIS A 448 27.40 -2.40 11.93
N PRO A 449 27.23 -2.13 10.62
CA PRO A 449 25.98 -2.41 9.94
C PRO A 449 25.70 -3.92 9.92
N ALA A 450 24.49 -4.29 10.31
CA ALA A 450 24.01 -5.65 10.33
C ALA A 450 22.63 -5.76 9.67
N LEU A 451 22.28 -6.98 9.26
CA LEU A 451 21.02 -7.33 8.63
C LEU A 451 20.43 -8.54 9.33
N VAL A 452 19.13 -8.54 9.57
CA VAL A 452 18.37 -9.74 9.99
C VAL A 452 17.37 -10.11 8.92
N GLU A 453 17.29 -11.40 8.60
CA GLU A 453 16.24 -12.06 7.82
C GLU A 453 15.38 -12.86 8.78
N VAL A 454 14.08 -12.62 8.72
CA VAL A 454 13.05 -13.33 9.46
C VAL A 454 12.37 -14.28 8.50
N ALA A 455 12.58 -15.57 8.74
CA ALA A 455 12.13 -16.71 7.94
C ALA A 455 12.06 -17.93 8.87
N PRO A 456 11.58 -19.11 8.42
CA PRO A 456 11.60 -20.33 9.24
C PRO A 456 12.99 -20.66 9.83
N VAL A 457 14.03 -20.30 9.08
CA VAL A 457 15.42 -20.21 9.54
C VAL A 457 15.81 -18.74 9.51
N SER A 458 15.77 -18.04 10.65
CA SER A 458 16.19 -16.65 10.74
C SER A 458 17.70 -16.55 10.66
N ARG A 459 18.20 -15.53 9.97
CA ARG A 459 19.63 -15.31 9.73
C ARG A 459 20.03 -13.89 10.12
N VAL A 460 21.23 -13.76 10.69
CA VAL A 460 21.82 -12.46 11.04
C VAL A 460 23.19 -12.35 10.38
N TRP A 461 23.39 -11.28 9.61
CA TRP A 461 24.65 -10.94 8.97
C TRP A 461 25.27 -9.71 9.62
N ASP A 462 26.56 -9.80 9.90
CA ASP A 462 27.42 -8.65 10.13
C ASP A 462 28.00 -8.23 8.78
N LEU A 463 27.63 -7.03 8.32
CA LEU A 463 28.00 -6.54 6.99
C LEU A 463 29.43 -5.96 6.93
N ALA A 464 30.13 -5.85 8.07
CA ALA A 464 31.47 -5.28 8.15
C ALA A 464 32.59 -6.31 7.89
N ASN A 465 32.46 -7.53 8.38
CA ASN A 465 33.58 -8.50 8.41
C ASN A 465 33.40 -9.72 7.49
N GLY A 466 32.27 -9.85 6.78
CA GLY A 466 32.07 -10.89 5.77
C GLY A 466 32.01 -12.32 6.32
N ARG A 467 31.76 -12.48 7.63
CA ARG A 467 31.52 -13.79 8.24
C ARG A 467 30.23 -14.41 7.71
N PRO A 468 30.14 -15.75 7.65
CA PRO A 468 28.88 -16.41 7.31
C PRO A 468 27.78 -15.98 8.30
N PRO A 469 26.51 -15.91 7.86
CA PRO A 469 25.42 -15.57 8.75
C PRO A 469 25.33 -16.55 9.90
N ARG A 470 24.99 -16.03 11.07
CA ARG A 470 24.49 -16.88 12.15
C ARG A 470 23.03 -17.19 11.83
N SER A 471 22.60 -18.43 12.10
CA SER A 471 21.23 -18.85 11.82
C SER A 471 20.62 -19.61 12.98
N VAL A 472 19.31 -19.47 13.17
CA VAL A 472 18.56 -20.23 14.16
C VAL A 472 17.16 -20.55 13.64
N ARG A 473 16.65 -21.75 13.95
CA ARG A 473 15.28 -22.15 13.62
C ARG A 473 14.31 -21.66 14.69
N GLY A 474 13.14 -21.21 14.25
CA GLY A 474 12.02 -20.94 15.15
C GLY A 474 12.19 -19.69 16.04
N MET A 475 13.01 -18.73 15.62
CA MET A 475 13.06 -17.39 16.20
C MET A 475 11.75 -16.63 15.94
N SER A 476 11.12 -16.90 14.79
CA SER A 476 9.84 -16.34 14.34
C SER A 476 9.02 -17.37 13.54
N ASP A 477 7.85 -16.96 13.04
CA ASP A 477 7.02 -17.71 12.08
C ASP A 477 6.58 -16.81 10.90
N HIS A 478 5.75 -17.34 10.00
CA HIS A 478 5.30 -16.65 8.78
C HIS A 478 4.37 -15.46 9.05
N LEU A 479 3.72 -15.41 10.22
CA LEU A 479 2.78 -14.34 10.58
C LEU A 479 3.46 -13.22 11.39
N SER A 480 4.79 -13.24 11.46
CA SER A 480 5.55 -12.28 12.25
C SER A 480 5.60 -10.92 11.55
N PRO A 481 5.31 -9.81 12.26
CA PRO A 481 5.48 -8.48 11.70
C PRO A 481 6.97 -8.17 11.53
N LEU A 482 7.29 -7.00 10.97
CA LEU A 482 8.68 -6.57 10.82
C LEU A 482 9.41 -6.61 12.17
N PRO A 483 10.60 -7.24 12.25
CA PRO A 483 11.36 -7.28 13.49
C PRO A 483 11.82 -5.88 13.87
N VAL A 484 11.87 -5.61 15.17
CA VAL A 484 12.36 -4.34 15.71
C VAL A 484 13.64 -4.58 16.47
N THR A 485 14.60 -3.67 16.34
CA THR A 485 15.82 -3.71 17.15
C THR A 485 15.76 -2.64 18.23
N GLY A 486 16.11 -3.02 19.45
CA GLY A 486 16.17 -2.12 20.61
C GLY A 486 17.46 -2.33 21.40
N ARG A 487 17.63 -1.56 22.48
CA ARG A 487 18.75 -1.72 23.42
C ARG A 487 18.25 -1.91 24.84
N PHE A 488 18.49 -3.07 25.41
CA PHE A 488 18.24 -3.32 26.84
C PHE A 488 19.26 -4.34 27.36
N ARG A 489 19.50 -4.35 28.68
CA ARG A 489 20.60 -5.13 29.29
C ARG A 489 21.96 -4.90 28.63
N CYS A 490 22.22 -3.63 28.28
CA CYS A 490 23.46 -3.15 27.65
C CYS A 490 23.82 -3.84 26.34
N ALA A 491 22.86 -4.51 25.72
CA ALA A 491 23.01 -5.23 24.47
C ALA A 491 22.03 -4.68 23.43
N THR A 492 22.38 -4.86 22.16
CA THR A 492 21.40 -4.77 21.08
C THR A 492 20.53 -6.01 21.16
N ALA A 493 19.22 -5.85 21.07
CA ALA A 493 18.27 -6.93 21.10
C ALA A 493 17.37 -6.88 19.87
N MET A 494 17.02 -8.05 19.34
CA MET A 494 16.00 -8.17 18.30
C MET A 494 14.69 -8.61 18.95
N LEU A 495 13.63 -7.85 18.69
CA LEU A 495 12.26 -8.13 19.11
C LEU A 495 11.51 -8.72 17.93
N LEU A 496 11.02 -9.94 18.11
CA LEU A 496 10.28 -10.70 17.10
C LEU A 496 9.08 -11.38 17.76
N THR A 497 8.12 -11.83 16.95
CA THR A 497 7.01 -12.63 17.45
C THR A 497 7.11 -14.08 17.00
N ARG A 498 6.44 -14.96 17.74
CA ARG A 498 6.16 -16.33 17.32
C ARG A 498 4.82 -16.74 17.91
N GLY A 499 3.85 -17.03 17.05
CA GLY A 499 2.44 -17.12 17.37
C GLY A 499 1.97 -15.79 17.92
N THR A 500 1.46 -15.82 19.15
CA THR A 500 0.94 -14.64 19.84
C THR A 500 1.92 -14.04 20.86
N ALA A 501 3.14 -14.58 20.96
CA ALA A 501 4.11 -14.16 21.97
C ALA A 501 5.21 -13.27 21.38
N LEU A 502 5.56 -12.21 22.11
CA LEU A 502 6.76 -11.41 21.85
C LEU A 502 8.00 -12.11 22.44
N ARG A 503 9.11 -12.06 21.72
CA ARG A 503 10.39 -12.63 22.15
C ARG A 503 11.51 -11.65 21.88
N ALA A 504 12.46 -11.57 22.81
CA ALA A 504 13.69 -10.83 22.64
C ALA A 504 14.87 -11.77 22.48
N TRP A 505 15.72 -11.51 21.50
CA TRP A 505 16.88 -12.33 21.15
C TRP A 505 18.14 -11.49 21.11
N ASP A 506 19.24 -12.09 21.54
CA ASP A 506 20.57 -11.54 21.35
C ASP A 506 21.01 -11.82 19.89
N PRO A 507 21.20 -10.80 19.03
CA PRO A 507 21.67 -10.98 17.67
C PRO A 507 23.08 -11.60 17.60
N ARG A 508 23.87 -11.55 18.68
CA ARG A 508 25.21 -12.15 18.71
C ARG A 508 25.11 -13.65 18.89
N THR A 509 24.44 -14.10 19.93
CA THR A 509 24.40 -15.53 20.28
C THR A 509 23.22 -16.27 19.66
N LEU A 510 22.25 -15.55 19.11
CA LEU A 510 20.93 -16.06 18.73
C LEU A 510 20.31 -16.89 19.86
N ARG A 511 20.45 -16.40 21.10
CA ARG A 511 19.78 -16.95 22.28
C ARG A 511 18.68 -16.00 22.75
N PRO A 512 17.58 -16.52 23.32
CA PRO A 512 16.58 -15.67 23.95
C PRO A 512 17.19 -14.87 25.11
N LEU A 513 16.95 -13.55 25.13
CA LEU A 513 17.35 -12.66 26.23
C LEU A 513 16.34 -12.71 27.39
N THR A 514 15.10 -13.06 27.09
CA THR A 514 13.99 -13.12 28.02
C THR A 514 13.14 -14.37 27.79
N PRO A 515 12.36 -14.82 28.79
CA PRO A 515 11.22 -15.69 28.53
C PRO A 515 10.25 -15.06 27.50
N PRO A 516 9.44 -15.88 26.80
CA PRO A 516 8.40 -15.35 25.91
C PRO A 516 7.38 -14.51 26.68
N MET A 517 7.16 -13.29 26.22
CA MET A 517 6.14 -12.37 26.75
C MET A 517 4.79 -12.76 26.13
N ARG A 518 3.93 -13.37 26.96
CA ARG A 518 2.65 -13.97 26.54
C ARG A 518 1.48 -13.14 27.04
N GLY A 519 0.45 -13.01 26.21
CA GLY A 519 -0.80 -12.34 26.58
C GLY A 519 -1.75 -12.19 25.40
N HIS A 520 -1.23 -11.93 24.19
CA HIS A 520 -2.09 -11.84 23.01
C HIS A 520 -2.78 -13.16 22.69
N ARG A 521 -4.02 -13.05 22.20
CA ARG A 521 -4.90 -14.17 21.82
C ARG A 521 -4.96 -14.40 20.32
N SER A 522 -4.36 -13.50 19.54
CA SER A 522 -4.30 -13.53 18.08
C SER A 522 -2.88 -13.09 17.64
N PRO A 523 -2.48 -13.32 16.37
CA PRO A 523 -1.17 -12.87 15.89
C PRO A 523 -0.93 -11.37 16.15
N VAL A 524 0.32 -11.06 16.44
CA VAL A 524 0.79 -9.68 16.66
C VAL A 524 0.99 -9.03 15.29
N THR A 525 0.40 -7.85 15.09
CA THR A 525 0.41 -7.11 13.83
C THR A 525 1.54 -6.08 13.75
N GLN A 526 2.02 -5.57 14.88
CA GLN A 526 3.14 -4.64 14.92
C GLN A 526 3.89 -4.72 16.25
N ILE A 527 5.19 -4.43 16.21
CA ILE A 527 6.06 -4.24 17.37
C ILE A 527 6.63 -2.82 17.30
N VAL A 528 6.73 -2.13 18.43
CA VAL A 528 7.41 -0.85 18.58
C VAL A 528 8.32 -0.91 19.81
N TYR A 529 9.55 -0.43 19.69
CA TYR A 529 10.49 -0.32 20.80
C TYR A 529 10.58 1.15 21.27
N GLY A 530 10.68 1.36 22.57
CA GLY A 530 10.86 2.68 23.16
C GLY A 530 11.26 2.60 24.63
N THR A 531 11.07 3.70 25.35
CA THR A 531 11.28 3.74 26.80
C THR A 531 10.08 4.33 27.54
N LEU A 532 9.88 3.91 28.78
CA LEU A 532 9.03 4.55 29.79
C LEU A 532 9.96 5.16 30.84
N GLY A 533 10.22 6.46 30.74
CA GLY A 533 11.34 7.07 31.47
C GLY A 533 12.68 6.43 31.05
N ASP A 534 13.40 5.86 32.01
CA ASP A 534 14.64 5.10 31.79
C ASP A 534 14.41 3.60 31.51
N ARG A 535 13.17 3.11 31.59
CA ARG A 535 12.83 1.69 31.41
C ARG A 535 12.65 1.34 29.94
N PRO A 536 13.38 0.35 29.39
CA PRO A 536 13.17 -0.11 28.02
C PRO A 536 11.87 -0.91 27.93
N ILE A 537 11.02 -0.53 26.97
CA ILE A 537 9.72 -1.18 26.74
C ILE A 537 9.55 -1.61 25.29
N ALA A 538 8.67 -2.59 25.09
CA ALA A 538 8.10 -2.88 23.79
C ALA A 538 6.58 -2.68 23.85
N VAL A 539 6.00 -2.21 22.74
CA VAL A 539 4.55 -2.11 22.58
C VAL A 539 4.14 -2.94 21.38
N THR A 540 3.10 -3.75 21.54
CA THR A 540 2.61 -4.66 20.49
C THR A 540 1.13 -4.42 20.23
N SER A 541 0.74 -4.36 18.95
CA SER A 541 -0.67 -4.41 18.52
C SER A 541 -0.99 -5.80 17.97
N SER A 542 -2.25 -6.22 18.05
CA SER A 542 -2.67 -7.54 17.58
C SER A 542 -4.09 -7.52 17.01
N TYR A 543 -4.38 -8.50 16.15
CA TYR A 543 -5.75 -8.80 15.71
C TYR A 543 -6.71 -9.17 16.85
N ASP A 544 -6.22 -9.41 18.07
CA ASP A 544 -7.07 -9.62 19.25
C ASP A 544 -7.69 -8.32 19.81
N ARG A 545 -7.51 -7.20 19.09
CA ARG A 545 -8.03 -5.86 19.41
C ARG A 545 -7.41 -5.24 20.66
N THR A 546 -6.21 -5.71 21.03
CA THR A 546 -5.46 -5.15 22.16
C THR A 546 -4.10 -4.58 21.73
N ILE A 547 -3.69 -3.55 22.45
CA ILE A 547 -2.31 -3.08 22.49
C ILE A 547 -1.75 -3.44 23.87
N ARG A 548 -0.57 -4.06 23.90
CA ARG A 548 0.11 -4.46 25.13
C ARG A 548 1.44 -3.75 25.26
N VAL A 549 1.78 -3.36 26.49
CA VAL A 549 3.05 -2.72 26.84
C VAL A 549 3.85 -3.70 27.68
N TRP A 550 5.09 -3.96 27.29
CA TRP A 550 5.95 -4.96 27.90
C TRP A 550 7.19 -4.31 28.51
N ASP A 551 7.50 -4.65 29.75
CA ASP A 551 8.80 -4.37 30.35
C ASP A 551 9.82 -5.38 29.81
N LEU A 552 10.82 -4.89 29.07
CA LEU A 552 11.86 -5.76 28.49
C LEU A 552 12.88 -6.25 29.52
N THR A 553 12.95 -5.61 30.69
CA THR A 553 13.86 -5.97 31.77
C THR A 553 13.35 -7.20 32.52
N THR A 554 12.08 -7.18 32.89
CA THR A 554 11.39 -8.24 33.66
C THR A 554 10.65 -9.26 32.79
N ALA A 555 10.43 -8.94 31.51
CA ALA A 555 9.65 -9.75 30.57
C ALA A 555 8.17 -9.92 30.98
N THR A 556 7.61 -8.88 31.59
CA THR A 556 6.21 -8.86 32.06
C THR A 556 5.41 -7.76 31.38
N GLU A 557 4.10 -7.94 31.27
CA GLU A 557 3.19 -6.88 30.83
C GLU A 557 3.11 -5.77 31.89
N ILE A 558 3.04 -4.52 31.43
CA ILE A 558 2.83 -3.34 32.28
C ILE A 558 1.34 -2.95 32.17
N GLY A 559 0.63 -3.03 33.29
CA GLY A 559 -0.79 -2.71 33.37
C GLY A 559 -1.71 -3.65 32.57
N PRO A 560 -3.01 -3.35 32.51
CA PRO A 560 -3.97 -4.10 31.70
C PRO A 560 -3.82 -3.77 30.20
N PRO A 561 -4.20 -4.71 29.29
CA PRO A 561 -4.16 -4.48 27.85
C PRO A 561 -5.04 -3.28 27.46
N LEU A 562 -4.51 -2.43 26.58
CA LEU A 562 -5.22 -1.26 26.07
C LEU A 562 -6.15 -1.69 24.93
N SER A 563 -7.39 -1.23 24.95
CA SER A 563 -8.33 -1.49 23.85
C SER A 563 -7.93 -0.69 22.62
N SER A 564 -7.78 -1.40 21.51
CA SER A 564 -7.45 -0.81 20.22
C SER A 564 -8.71 -0.45 19.41
N GLY A 565 -9.90 -0.89 19.83
CA GLY A 565 -11.13 -0.73 19.05
C GLY A 565 -11.33 -1.87 18.05
N ARG A 566 -11.54 -1.58 16.76
CA ARG A 566 -11.70 -2.60 15.69
C ARG A 566 -10.39 -2.86 14.92
N ARG A 567 -10.17 -4.15 14.61
CA ARG A 567 -9.06 -4.78 13.82
C ARG A 567 -7.64 -4.25 14.11
N GLY A 568 -6.63 -4.89 13.51
CA GLY A 568 -5.21 -4.69 13.83
C GLY A 568 -4.67 -3.33 13.38
N LEU A 569 -4.15 -2.56 14.34
CA LEU A 569 -3.83 -1.13 14.19
C LEU A 569 -2.35 -0.84 13.86
N PRO A 570 -2.04 0.22 13.08
CA PRO A 570 -0.77 0.91 13.20
C PRO A 570 -0.60 1.56 14.59
N ILE A 571 0.55 1.34 15.21
CA ILE A 571 0.97 1.96 16.47
C ILE A 571 2.32 2.67 16.35
N ALA A 572 2.55 3.72 17.14
CA ALA A 572 3.82 4.41 17.22
C ALA A 572 4.09 4.92 18.65
N LEU A 573 5.38 5.07 18.98
CA LEU A 573 5.83 5.69 20.23
C LEU A 573 6.56 7.00 19.94
N GLY A 574 6.29 8.01 20.75
CA GLY A 574 6.93 9.31 20.71
C GLY A 574 7.33 9.79 22.10
N TYR A 575 8.27 10.71 22.17
CA TYR A 575 8.67 11.34 23.42
C TYR A 575 8.53 12.85 23.30
N ALA A 576 7.80 13.47 24.22
CA ALA A 576 7.64 14.91 24.28
C ALA A 576 7.38 15.37 25.71
N GLY A 577 7.92 16.53 26.10
CA GLY A 577 7.62 17.15 27.39
C GLY A 577 7.86 16.24 28.62
N GLY A 578 8.87 15.35 28.57
CA GLY A 578 9.17 14.45 29.69
C GLY A 578 8.41 13.12 29.68
N HIS A 579 7.52 12.89 28.72
CA HIS A 579 6.61 11.76 28.70
C HIS A 579 6.69 10.94 27.41
N THR A 580 6.41 9.65 27.55
CA THR A 580 6.24 8.73 26.43
C THR A 580 4.78 8.73 26.00
N TYR A 581 4.55 9.02 24.72
CA TYR A 581 3.25 8.97 24.09
C TYR A 581 3.15 7.73 23.22
N LEU A 582 2.01 7.05 23.32
CA LEU A 582 1.60 6.00 22.39
C LEU A 582 0.48 6.56 21.52
N LEU A 583 0.62 6.39 20.21
CA LEU A 583 -0.45 6.59 19.24
C LEU A 583 -0.85 5.26 18.63
N GLY A 584 -2.14 5.08 18.41
CA GLY A 584 -2.70 3.97 17.66
C GLY A 584 -3.93 4.43 16.90
N GLY A 585 -4.13 3.91 15.70
CA GLY A 585 -5.32 4.18 14.90
C GLY A 585 -5.78 2.93 14.17
N GLY A 586 -7.03 2.89 13.69
CA GLY A 586 -7.61 1.68 13.13
C GLY A 586 -8.66 1.86 12.08
N SER A 587 -9.31 0.73 11.79
CA SER A 587 -10.49 0.66 10.92
C SER A 587 -11.77 1.12 11.61
N ASP A 588 -11.67 1.70 12.81
CA ASP A 588 -12.79 2.38 13.46
C ASP A 588 -12.63 3.89 13.40
N GLU A 589 -11.87 4.36 12.41
CA GLU A 589 -11.69 5.77 12.05
C GLU A 589 -11.02 6.63 13.13
N ARG A 590 -10.67 6.03 14.27
CA ARG A 590 -10.29 6.76 15.49
C ARG A 590 -8.81 6.66 15.77
N LEU A 591 -8.16 7.82 15.72
CA LEU A 591 -6.82 8.00 16.27
C LEU A 591 -6.91 8.15 17.80
N ARG A 592 -6.19 7.29 18.51
CA ARG A 592 -6.14 7.23 19.97
C ARG A 592 -4.74 7.54 20.45
N SER A 593 -4.67 8.26 21.56
CA SER A 593 -3.43 8.61 22.23
C SER A 593 -3.46 8.21 23.69
N TRP A 594 -2.33 7.68 24.17
CA TRP A 594 -2.08 7.38 25.57
C TRP A 594 -0.81 8.11 26.00
N THR A 595 -0.83 8.68 27.20
CA THR A 595 0.40 9.12 27.86
C THR A 595 0.83 8.01 28.81
N LEU A 596 1.95 7.37 28.50
CA LEU A 596 2.53 6.33 29.34
C LEU A 596 3.37 7.03 30.42
N ARG A 597 2.94 6.95 31.69
CA ARG A 597 3.57 7.60 32.84
C ARG A 597 3.85 6.60 33.94
#